data_AF-V4J6E8-F1
#
_entry.id   AF-V4J6E8-F1
#
_cell.length_a   1.000
_cell.length_b   1.000
_cell.length_c   1.000
_cell.angle_alpha   90.00
_cell.angle_beta   90.00
_cell.angle_gamma   90.00
#
_symmetry.space_group_name_H-M   'P 1'
#
loop_
_entity.id
_entity.type
_entity.pdbx_description
1 polymer ?
#
loop_
_entity_poly.entity_id
_entity_poly.type
_entity_poly.pdbx_seq_one_letter_code
_entity_poly.pdbx_strand_id
1 'polypeptide(L)' 'MKVQNIELTTIDLRHYNCPQLFVQFKWQLKNLNIGKIRFICSRTQDLSDIKRYLSRQAYRHVLTEEGNFNFIEVHITDV' A
#
# COMPACT_ATOMS: atom_id res chain seq x y z
N MET A 1 6.42 -18.19 -22.73
CA MET A 1 5.68 -17.19 -21.94
C MET A 1 6.68 -16.41 -21.12
N LYS A 2 6.88 -15.11 -21.36
CA LYS A 2 7.76 -14.27 -20.53
C LYS A 2 7.02 -14.01 -19.23
N VAL A 3 7.49 -14.60 -18.13
CA VAL A 3 7.09 -14.19 -16.79
C VAL A 3 7.56 -12.74 -16.66
N GLN A 4 6.64 -11.79 -16.72
CA GLN A 4 6.96 -10.41 -16.35
C GLN A 4 7.38 -10.47 -14.88
N ASN A 5 8.66 -10.21 -14.60
CA ASN A 5 9.14 -10.02 -13.23
C ASN A 5 8.42 -8.80 -12.69
N ILE A 6 7.33 -9.02 -11.95
CA ILE A 6 6.60 -7.94 -11.30
C ILE A 6 7.48 -7.45 -10.15
N GLU A 7 8.07 -6.28 -10.32
CA GLU A 7 8.91 -5.65 -9.30
C GLU A 7 8.06 -5.33 -8.06
N LEU A 8 8.50 -5.80 -6.90
CA LEU A 8 7.88 -5.52 -5.61
C LEU A 8 8.62 -4.36 -4.95
N THR A 9 7.98 -3.20 -4.91
CA THR A 9 8.46 -2.03 -4.16
C THR A 9 7.98 -2.11 -2.71
N THR A 10 8.87 -1.92 -1.74
CA THR A 10 8.48 -1.89 -0.31
C THR A 10 8.71 -0.49 0.25
N ILE A 11 7.69 0.07 0.91
CA ILE A 11 7.74 1.40 1.50
C ILE A 11 7.39 1.33 2.99
N ASP A 12 8.24 1.90 3.84
CA ASP A 12 8.01 2.01 5.27
C ASP A 12 7.25 3.30 5.61
N LEU A 13 6.04 3.17 6.16
CA LEU A 13 5.19 4.29 6.58
C LEU A 13 5.05 4.40 8.11
N ARG A 14 5.79 3.60 8.89
CA ARG A 14 5.65 3.53 10.36
C ARG A 14 5.92 4.85 11.08
N HIS A 15 6.66 5.76 10.45
CA HIS A 15 7.01 7.07 11.01
C HIS A 15 5.92 8.13 10.82
N TYR A 16 4.87 7.85 10.04
CA TYR A 16 3.82 8.81 9.72
C TYR A 16 2.56 8.56 10.53
N ASN A 17 1.91 9.60 11.01
CA ASN A 17 0.59 9.48 11.64
C ASN A 17 -0.47 10.16 10.78
N CYS A 18 -1.75 9.96 11.09
CA CYS A 18 -2.82 10.72 10.45
C CYS A 18 -2.60 12.23 10.69
N PRO A 19 -2.71 13.11 9.67
CA PRO A 19 -3.12 12.83 8.28
C PRO A 19 -1.96 12.49 7.32
N GLN A 20 -0.71 12.69 7.73
CA GLN A 20 0.48 12.48 6.90
C GLN A 20 0.58 11.06 6.34
N LEU A 21 0.19 10.05 7.12
CA LEU A 21 0.17 8.65 6.71
C LEU A 21 -0.63 8.43 5.41
N PHE A 22 -1.84 8.98 5.35
CA PHE A 22 -2.69 8.86 4.16
C PHE A 22 -2.10 9.61 2.96
N VAL A 23 -1.55 10.80 3.19
CA VAL A 23 -0.91 11.61 2.14
C VAL A 23 0.27 10.86 1.52
N GLN A 24 1.15 10.30 2.36
CA GLN A 24 2.33 9.56 1.92
C GLN A 24 1.95 8.28 1.18
N PHE A 25 1.01 7.51 1.74
CA PHE A 25 0.45 6.32 1.08
C PHE A 25 -0.04 6.65 -0.34
N LYS A 26 -0.89 7.69 -0.47
CA LYS A 26 -1.50 8.06 -1.75
C LYS A 26 -0.47 8.55 -2.76
N TRP A 27 0.52 9.33 -2.32
CA TRP A 27 1.58 9.83 -3.20
C TRP A 27 2.41 8.68 -3.77
N GLN A 28 2.87 7.76 -2.91
CA GLN A 28 3.65 6.59 -3.33
C GLN A 28 2.88 5.70 -4.30
N LEU A 29 1.60 5.43 -4.00
CA LEU A 29 0.75 4.62 -4.86
C LEU A 29 0.58 5.21 -6.26
N LYS A 30 0.50 6.54 -6.38
CA LYS A 30 0.32 7.24 -7.67
C LYS A 30 1.59 7.32 -8.51
N ASN A 31 2.77 7.26 -7.90
CA ASN A 31 4.03 7.37 -8.62
C ASN A 31 4.53 6.01 -9.15
N LEU A 32 3.89 4.90 -8.76
CA LEU A 32 4.22 3.59 -9.29
C LEU A 32 3.36 3.30 -10.53
N ASN A 33 4.01 3.09 -11.68
CA ASN A 33 3.31 2.88 -12.96
C ASN A 33 2.67 1.49 -13.05
N ILE A 34 3.47 0.42 -12.94
CA ILE A 34 3.01 -0.97 -13.00
C ILE A 34 3.82 -1.76 -11.98
N GLY A 35 3.17 -2.61 -11.20
CA GLY A 35 3.89 -3.51 -10.31
C GLY A 35 3.13 -3.87 -9.05
N LYS A 36 3.88 -4.23 -8.02
CA LYS A 36 3.34 -4.43 -6.66
C LYS A 36 4.04 -3.49 -5.70
N ILE A 37 3.25 -2.90 -4.81
CA ILE A 37 3.77 -2.10 -3.71
C ILE A 37 3.30 -2.69 -2.39
N ARG A 38 4.22 -2.85 -1.44
CA ARG A 38 3.95 -3.27 -0.06
C ARG A 38 4.26 -2.10 0.87
N PHE A 39 3.26 -1.66 1.61
CA PHE A 39 3.42 -0.66 2.66
C PHE A 39 3.55 -1.34 4.02
N ILE A 40 4.53 -0.91 4.81
CA ILE A 40 4.73 -1.35 6.20
C ILE A 40 4.15 -0.28 7.11
N CYS A 41 3.21 -0.67 7.97
CA CYS A 41 2.57 0.19 8.96
C CYS A 41 2.69 -0.47 10.35
N SER A 42 2.71 0.34 11.40
CA SER A 42 2.61 -0.12 12.78
C SER A 42 1.16 -0.46 13.10
N ARG A 43 0.93 -1.46 13.96
CA ARG A 43 -0.41 -1.89 14.36
C ARG A 43 -1.22 -0.80 15.05
N THR A 44 -0.54 0.16 15.68
CA THR A 44 -1.15 1.29 16.40
C THR A 44 -1.59 2.43 15.49
N GLN A 45 -1.20 2.45 14.22
CA GLN A 45 -1.59 3.50 13.28
C GLN A 45 -3.05 3.32 12.84
N ASP A 46 -3.78 4.43 12.73
CA ASP A 46 -5.11 4.42 12.13
C ASP A 46 -5.02 4.32 10.59
N LEU A 47 -5.49 3.20 10.05
CA LEU A 47 -5.51 2.90 8.61
C LEU A 47 -6.88 3.14 7.96
N SER A 48 -7.85 3.73 8.67
CA SER A 48 -9.24 3.86 8.21
C SER A 48 -9.35 4.62 6.89
N ASP A 49 -8.59 5.70 6.72
CA ASP A 49 -8.58 6.48 5.47
C ASP A 49 -7.98 5.69 4.30
N ILE A 50 -6.94 4.91 4.54
CA ILE A 50 -6.32 4.07 3.52
C ILE A 50 -7.30 2.97 3.08
N LYS A 51 -7.93 2.27 4.04
CA LYS A 51 -8.93 1.22 3.76
C LYS A 51 -10.10 1.79 2.96
N ARG A 52 -10.63 2.96 3.37
CA ARG A 52 -11.73 3.65 2.67
C ARG A 52 -11.33 4.12 1.27
N TYR A 53 -10.09 4.53 1.08
CA TYR A 53 -9.60 4.92 -0.24
C TYR A 53 -9.48 3.71 -1.17
N LEU A 54 -8.86 2.63 -0.70
CA LEU A 54 -8.68 1.40 -1.48
C LEU A 54 -10.00 0.77 -1.91
N SER A 55 -11.01 0.75 -1.02
CA SER A 55 -12.33 0.22 -1.37
C SER A 55 -13.05 1.02 -2.47
N ARG A 56 -12.69 2.30 -2.66
CA ARG A 56 -13.28 3.18 -3.68
C ARG A 56 -12.57 3.15 -5.03
N GLN A 57 -11.29 2.76 -5.06
CA GLN A 57 -10.43 2.93 -6.24
C GLN A 57 -10.21 1.64 -7.05
N ALA A 58 -10.96 0.57 -6.77
CA ALA A 58 -10.92 -0.71 -7.49
C ALA A 58 -9.52 -1.37 -7.57
N TYR A 59 -8.55 -0.93 -6.76
CA TYR A 59 -7.25 -1.60 -6.68
C TYR A 59 -7.40 -3.01 -6.10
N ARG A 60 -6.73 -3.98 -6.72
CA ARG A 60 -6.55 -5.29 -6.09
C ARG A 60 -5.52 -5.14 -4.97
N HIS A 61 -5.94 -5.42 -3.73
CA HIS A 61 -5.10 -5.25 -2.57
C HIS A 61 -5.32 -6.34 -1.53
N VAL A 62 -4.31 -6.57 -0.68
CA VAL A 62 -4.34 -7.48 0.46
C VAL A 62 -3.87 -6.72 1.69
N LEU A 63 -4.58 -6.91 2.80
CA LEU A 63 -4.13 -6.45 4.11
C LEU A 63 -3.75 -7.67 4.94
N THR A 64 -2.59 -7.62 5.56
CA THR A 64 -2.10 -8.70 6.43
C THR A 64 -1.60 -8.10 7.73
N GLU A 65 -1.92 -8.75 8.84
CA GLU A 65 -1.40 -8.38 10.16
C GLU A 65 -0.38 -9.43 10.59
N GLU A 66 0.81 -8.99 10.99
CA GLU A 66 1.86 -9.90 11.47
C GLU A 66 2.60 -9.22 12.64
N GLY A 67 2.43 -9.80 13.83
CA GLY A 67 2.98 -9.25 15.07
C GLY A 67 2.52 -7.82 15.35
N ASN A 68 3.47 -6.88 15.35
CA ASN A 68 3.23 -5.46 15.61
C ASN A 68 3.05 -4.63 14.33
N PHE A 69 2.93 -5.28 13.17
CA PHE A 69 2.87 -4.61 11.88
C PHE A 69 1.59 -4.95 11.12
N ASN A 70 1.14 -3.97 10.35
CA ASN A 70 0.13 -4.10 9.31
C ASN A 70 0.83 -3.93 7.97
N PHE A 71 0.59 -4.85 7.04
CA PHE A 71 1.07 -4.80 5.67
C PHE A 71 -0.09 -4.52 4.73
N ILE A 72 0.12 -3.58 3.81
CA ILE A 72 -0.84 -3.29 2.74
C ILE A 72 -0.14 -3.54 1.42
N GLU A 73 -0.56 -4.60 0.72
CA GLU A 73 -0.08 -4.91 -0.62
C GLU A 73 -1.08 -4.41 -1.65
N VAL A 74 -0.61 -3.66 -2.64
CA VAL A 74 -1.44 -3.16 -3.74
C VAL A 74 -0.83 -3.62 -5.06
N HIS A 75 -1.66 -4.24 -5.90
CA HIS A 75 -1.28 -4.64 -7.25
C HIS A 75 -1.77 -3.58 -8.23
N ILE A 76 -0.82 -2.98 -8.96
CA ILE A 76 -1.09 -1.99 -10.00
C ILE A 76 -0.94 -2.68 -11.34
N THR A 77 -2.05 -2.87 -12.02
CA THR A 77 -2.09 -3.37 -13.40
C THR A 77 -2.20 -2.19 -14.35
N ASP A 78 -1.60 -2.31 -15.53
CA ASP A 78 -1.85 -1.37 -16.63
C ASP A 78 -3.36 -1.32 -16.91
N VAL A 79 -3.90 -0.11 -17.07
CA VAL A 79 -5.34 0.13 -17.27
C VAL A 79 -5.67 0.10 -18.75
#